data_AF-A0A1S3YD79-F1
#
_entry.id   AF-A0A1S3YD79-F1
#
_cell.length_a   1.000
_cell.length_b   1.000
_cell.length_c   1.000
_cell.angle_alpha   90.00
_cell.angle_beta   90.00
_cell.angle_gamma   90.00
#
_symmetry.space_group_name_H-M   'P 1'
#
loop_
_entity.id
_entity.type
_entity.pdbx_description
1 polymer ?
#
loop_
_entity_poly.entity_id
_entity_poly.type
_entity_poly.pdbx_seq_one_letter_code
_entity_poly.pdbx_strand_id
1 'polypeptide(L)'
;MATISSLFLKTPTPTQPFPKTHKPHFSTPLNLPRSSRKLGPGSVTRARIRCGLIEPDGGKLVNLVVEESQKAQITKRALSLAQIKLSKIDIQWVHVLSEGWASPLKGFMRESEFLQTLHFNSTRLENGSVVNMSVPIVLAIDDFQKNQIGGSSRVTLVDDKNNPIAILNDIEIYKHNKEERIARTWGTTVLGLPYADEAIINAGNWLIGGDLEVIEPIKYNDGLDRFRLSPAELRDEFTRRNADAVFAFQLRNPVHNGHALLMTDTRRRLLEMGYKNPVLLLHPLGGYTKADDVPLHWRIMLLGGPGLNRTGPAVLT
;
A
#
# COMPACT_ATOMS: atom_id res chain seq x y z
N MET A 1 14.08 -10.62 -62.60
CA MET A 1 15.08 -11.38 -63.39
C MET A 1 16.32 -11.50 -62.49
N ALA A 2 16.71 -12.62 -61.88
CA ALA A 2 16.36 -14.01 -62.01
C ALA A 2 16.44 -14.69 -60.63
N THR A 3 15.65 -15.75 -60.51
CA THR A 3 15.44 -16.67 -59.39
C THR A 3 16.69 -17.48 -59.02
N ILE A 4 16.97 -17.60 -57.71
CA ILE A 4 17.87 -18.62 -57.16
C ILE A 4 17.01 -19.72 -56.56
N SER A 5 17.01 -20.86 -57.25
CA SER A 5 16.45 -22.14 -56.82
C SER A 5 17.42 -22.76 -55.82
N SER A 6 16.92 -23.21 -54.66
CA SER A 6 17.69 -24.08 -53.76
C SER A 6 16.92 -25.38 -53.52
N LEU A 7 17.67 -26.47 -53.69
CA LEU A 7 17.23 -27.84 -53.79
C LEU A 7 16.78 -28.40 -52.43
N PHE A 8 15.62 -29.04 -52.44
CA PHE A 8 15.12 -29.89 -51.36
C PHE A 8 16.00 -31.14 -51.20
N LEU A 9 16.67 -31.27 -50.06
CA LEU A 9 17.20 -32.54 -49.57
C LEU A 9 16.17 -33.17 -48.62
N LYS A 10 15.49 -34.21 -49.12
CA LYS A 10 14.67 -35.13 -48.31
C LYS A 10 15.59 -36.08 -47.56
N THR A 11 15.55 -36.05 -46.23
CA THR A 11 15.96 -37.18 -45.38
C THR A 11 14.73 -37.70 -44.62
N PRO A 12 14.49 -39.02 -44.62
CA PRO A 12 13.31 -39.61 -44.00
C PRO A 12 13.54 -39.81 -42.50
N THR A 13 12.67 -39.23 -41.67
CA THR A 13 12.55 -39.58 -40.25
C THR A 13 11.27 -40.38 -40.03
N PRO A 14 11.32 -41.49 -39.26
CA PRO A 14 10.25 -42.44 -39.14
C PRO A 14 9.07 -41.89 -38.32
N THR A 15 7.87 -42.00 -38.89
CA THR A 15 6.59 -41.71 -38.23
C THR A 15 6.33 -42.72 -37.11
N GLN A 16 6.48 -42.29 -35.86
CA GLN A 16 5.93 -43.03 -34.72
C GLN A 16 4.40 -42.90 -34.72
N PRO A 17 3.64 -44.00 -34.55
CA PRO A 17 2.20 -43.91 -34.39
C PRO A 17 1.87 -43.30 -33.02
N PHE A 18 1.04 -42.26 -33.02
CA PHE A 18 0.46 -41.67 -31.82
C PHE A 18 -0.22 -42.75 -30.96
N PRO A 19 0.01 -42.80 -29.64
CA PRO A 19 -0.74 -43.70 -28.77
C PRO A 19 -2.21 -43.29 -28.75
N LYS A 20 -3.08 -44.31 -28.89
CA LYS A 20 -4.53 -44.19 -28.93
C LYS A 20 -5.06 -43.42 -27.71
N THR A 21 -6.00 -42.53 -27.98
CA THR A 21 -6.74 -41.74 -27.00
C THR A 21 -7.38 -42.64 -25.94
N HIS A 22 -6.99 -42.46 -24.68
CA HIS A 22 -7.77 -42.97 -23.55
C HIS A 22 -9.11 -42.24 -23.51
N LYS A 23 -10.20 -43.00 -23.60
CA LYS A 23 -11.57 -42.52 -23.42
C LYS A 23 -11.68 -41.88 -22.02
N PRO A 24 -12.13 -40.62 -21.89
CA PRO A 24 -12.56 -40.14 -20.59
C PRO A 24 -13.86 -40.86 -20.25
N HIS A 25 -13.84 -41.70 -19.23
CA HIS A 25 -15.07 -42.10 -18.56
C HIS A 25 -15.66 -40.82 -17.97
N PHE A 26 -16.72 -40.32 -18.59
CA PHE A 26 -17.60 -39.32 -18.01
C PHE A 26 -18.14 -39.90 -16.70
N SER A 27 -17.64 -39.40 -15.58
CA SER A 27 -18.26 -39.58 -14.29
C SER A 27 -19.62 -38.86 -14.31
N THR A 28 -20.63 -39.58 -13.82
CA THR A 28 -22.01 -39.14 -13.65
C THR A 28 -22.12 -37.73 -13.08
N PRO A 29 -23.07 -36.90 -13.57
CA PRO A 29 -23.31 -35.59 -12.98
C PRO A 29 -23.82 -35.77 -11.55
N LEU A 30 -23.23 -35.03 -10.60
CA LEU A 30 -23.78 -34.88 -9.26
C LEU A 30 -25.21 -34.32 -9.37
N ASN A 31 -26.19 -35.12 -8.95
CA ASN A 31 -27.55 -34.65 -8.73
C ASN A 31 -27.58 -33.69 -7.54
N LEU A 32 -27.49 -32.39 -7.81
CA LEU A 32 -27.86 -31.34 -6.87
C LEU A 32 -29.40 -31.30 -6.75
N PRO A 33 -29.99 -31.34 -5.55
CA PRO A 33 -31.43 -31.22 -5.40
C PRO A 33 -31.89 -29.85 -5.90
N ARG A 34 -32.68 -29.85 -6.98
CA ARG A 34 -33.37 -28.68 -7.54
C ARG A 34 -34.47 -28.24 -6.57
N SER A 35 -34.13 -27.41 -5.59
CA SER A 35 -35.12 -26.68 -4.81
C SER A 35 -35.71 -25.57 -5.68
N SER A 36 -36.89 -25.81 -6.24
CA SER A 36 -37.69 -24.82 -6.95
C SER A 36 -38.27 -23.79 -5.97
N ARG A 37 -37.45 -22.84 -5.50
CA ARG A 37 -37.98 -21.60 -4.92
C ARG A 37 -38.36 -20.67 -6.06
N LYS A 38 -39.66 -20.53 -6.30
CA LYS A 38 -40.21 -19.44 -7.12
C LYS A 38 -39.74 -18.11 -6.52
N LEU A 39 -38.87 -17.41 -7.22
CA LEU A 39 -38.53 -16.01 -6.93
C LEU A 39 -39.70 -15.15 -7.42
N GLY A 40 -40.44 -14.56 -6.48
CA GLY A 40 -41.38 -13.49 -6.79
C GLY A 40 -40.63 -12.22 -7.22
N PRO A 41 -41.26 -11.32 -8.01
CA PRO A 41 -40.61 -10.10 -8.45
C PRO A 41 -40.52 -9.12 -7.27
N GLY A 42 -39.31 -8.64 -6.98
CA GLY A 42 -39.10 -7.53 -6.06
C GLY A 42 -38.50 -7.91 -4.70
N SER A 43 -37.21 -8.25 -4.68
CA SER A 43 -36.38 -7.97 -3.51
C SER A 43 -34.97 -7.66 -4.00
N VAL A 44 -34.75 -6.38 -4.32
CA VAL A 44 -33.39 -5.84 -4.28
C VAL A 44 -32.96 -6.03 -2.84
N THR A 45 -32.00 -6.94 -2.60
CA THR A 45 -31.36 -7.11 -1.30
C THR A 45 -30.72 -5.79 -0.93
N ARG A 46 -31.47 -4.94 -0.23
CA ARG A 46 -30.99 -3.68 0.33
C ARG A 46 -29.84 -4.06 1.24
N ALA A 47 -28.61 -3.69 0.86
CA ALA A 47 -27.45 -3.90 1.70
C ALA A 47 -27.80 -3.40 3.11
N ARG A 48 -27.78 -4.31 4.09
CA ARG A 48 -28.13 -3.98 5.46
C ARG A 48 -27.09 -2.98 5.95
N ILE A 49 -27.45 -1.70 5.98
CA ILE A 49 -26.61 -0.61 6.48
C ILE A 49 -26.26 -0.97 7.93
N ARG A 50 -25.01 -1.34 8.17
CA ARG A 50 -24.47 -1.54 9.52
C ARG A 50 -24.04 -0.17 10.03
N CYS A 51 -24.44 0.18 11.25
CA CYS A 51 -24.13 1.45 11.90
C CYS A 51 -22.73 1.42 12.52
N GLY A 52 -21.70 1.16 11.71
CA GLY A 52 -20.31 1.07 12.16
C GLY A 52 -19.35 1.33 11.00
N LEU A 53 -18.21 1.97 11.31
CA LEU A 53 -17.14 2.15 10.33
C LEU A 53 -16.61 0.79 9.87
N ILE A 54 -16.17 0.71 8.61
CA ILE A 54 -15.57 -0.51 8.06
C ILE A 54 -14.37 -0.96 8.91
N GLU A 55 -14.27 -2.26 9.18
CA GLU A 55 -13.13 -2.81 9.94
C GLU A 55 -11.83 -2.65 9.14
N PRO A 56 -10.69 -2.38 9.80
CA PRO A 56 -9.38 -2.47 9.15
C PRO A 56 -9.10 -3.90 8.65
N ASP A 57 -8.26 -4.02 7.63
CA ASP A 57 -7.76 -5.32 7.17
C ASP A 57 -7.03 -6.04 8.33
N GLY A 58 -7.31 -7.33 8.51
CA GLY A 58 -6.86 -8.10 9.67
C GLY A 58 -7.67 -7.86 10.96
N GLY A 59 -8.72 -7.03 10.91
CA GLY A 59 -9.68 -6.80 11.98
C GLY A 59 -9.34 -5.65 12.94
N LYS A 60 -8.10 -5.13 12.91
CA LYS A 60 -7.68 -3.99 13.73
C LYS A 60 -6.53 -3.21 13.08
N LEU A 61 -6.41 -1.93 13.42
CA LEU A 61 -5.25 -1.14 13.05
C LEU A 61 -4.02 -1.65 13.79
N VAL A 62 -2.90 -1.74 13.09
CA VAL A 62 -1.59 -2.09 13.65
C VAL A 62 -0.81 -0.79 13.84
N ASN A 63 -0.81 -0.26 15.05
CA ASN A 63 0.03 0.87 15.44
C ASN A 63 1.42 0.34 15.83
N LEU A 64 2.46 0.92 15.24
CA LEU A 64 3.85 0.54 15.47
C LEU A 64 4.63 1.59 16.27
N VAL A 65 3.97 2.66 16.71
CA VAL A 65 4.53 3.60 17.68
C VAL A 65 4.55 2.94 19.06
N VAL A 66 5.69 3.01 19.73
CA VAL A 66 5.91 2.43 21.05
C VAL A 66 5.11 3.19 22.10
N GLU A 67 4.68 2.48 23.14
CA GLU A 67 4.01 3.10 24.28
C GLU A 67 4.95 4.06 25.02
N GLU A 68 4.42 5.17 25.54
CA GLU A 68 5.22 6.21 26.22
C GLU A 68 6.06 5.63 27.38
N SER A 69 5.54 4.59 28.05
CA SER A 69 6.24 3.89 29.13
C SER A 69 7.51 3.14 28.68
N GLN A 70 7.59 2.72 27.42
CA GLN A 70 8.70 1.94 26.87
C GLN A 70 9.74 2.80 26.13
N LYS A 71 9.36 4.02 25.77
CA LYS A 71 10.15 4.95 24.96
C LYS A 71 11.58 5.13 25.46
N ALA A 72 11.79 5.44 26.74
CA ALA A 72 13.13 5.65 27.31
C ALA A 72 14.02 4.40 27.20
N GLN A 73 13.45 3.21 27.38
CA GLN A 73 14.17 1.94 27.25
C GLN A 73 14.57 1.68 25.80
N ILE A 74 13.66 1.91 24.86
CA ILE A 74 13.88 1.69 23.42
C ILE A 74 14.89 2.70 22.88
N THR A 75 14.79 3.99 23.25
CA THR A 75 15.80 5.00 22.88
C THR A 75 17.19 4.61 23.36
N LYS A 76 17.33 4.14 24.61
CA LYS A 76 18.62 3.68 25.14
C LYS A 76 19.16 2.49 24.35
N ARG A 77 18.30 1.53 23.99
CA ARG A 77 18.67 0.37 23.16
C ARG A 77 19.14 0.81 21.78
N ALA A 78 18.45 1.77 21.18
CA ALA A 78 18.73 2.27 19.83
C ALA A 78 20.17 2.82 19.68
N LEU A 79 20.73 3.40 20.75
CA LEU A 79 22.10 3.93 20.77
C LEU A 79 23.19 2.85 20.65
N SER A 80 22.88 1.57 20.91
CA SER A 80 23.85 0.48 20.93
C SER A 80 23.84 -0.41 19.68
N LEU A 81 22.91 -0.18 18.75
CA LEU A 81 22.74 -1.00 17.55
C LEU A 81 23.44 -0.36 16.34
N ALA A 82 23.73 -1.18 15.33
CA ALA A 82 24.12 -0.67 14.01
C ALA A 82 23.02 0.25 13.47
N GLN A 83 23.43 1.36 12.87
CA GLN A 83 22.52 2.42 12.43
C GLN A 83 22.37 2.42 10.91
N ILE A 84 21.13 2.60 10.45
CA ILE A 84 20.79 2.84 9.04
C ILE A 84 20.21 4.25 8.96
N LYS A 85 20.86 5.10 8.16
CA LYS A 85 20.40 6.45 7.88
C LYS A 85 19.24 6.41 6.89
N LEU A 86 18.11 7.00 7.26
CA LEU A 86 16.92 7.06 6.43
C LEU A 86 16.95 8.25 5.46
N SER A 87 16.49 8.04 4.23
CA SER A 87 16.14 9.13 3.33
C SER A 87 14.80 9.77 3.74
N LYS A 88 14.46 10.90 3.12
CA LYS A 88 13.15 11.54 3.34
C LYS A 88 11.97 10.63 2.95
N ILE A 89 12.13 9.85 1.87
CA ILE A 89 11.10 8.90 1.43
C ILE A 89 10.99 7.74 2.42
N ASP A 90 12.10 7.25 2.96
CA ASP A 90 12.07 6.18 3.96
C ASP A 90 11.36 6.64 5.25
N ILE A 91 11.58 7.87 5.69
CA ILE A 91 10.85 8.45 6.84
C ILE A 91 9.35 8.53 6.56
N GLN A 92 8.94 8.88 5.34
CA GLN A 92 7.53 8.86 4.94
C GLN A 92 6.95 7.44 4.99
N TRP A 93 7.70 6.41 4.60
CA TRP A 93 7.27 5.02 4.74
C TRP A 93 7.21 4.56 6.19
N VAL A 94 8.17 4.99 7.03
CA VAL A 94 8.10 4.77 8.49
C VAL A 94 6.83 5.40 9.05
N HIS A 95 6.47 6.61 8.61
CA HIS A 95 5.22 7.27 9.02
C HIS A 95 3.98 6.46 8.62
N VAL A 96 3.90 6.02 7.36
CA VAL A 96 2.82 5.15 6.84
C VAL A 96 2.68 3.88 7.68
N LEU A 97 3.79 3.19 7.94
CA LEU A 97 3.82 1.99 8.77
C LEU A 97 3.43 2.29 10.23
N SER A 98 3.95 3.38 10.80
CA SER A 98 3.77 3.72 12.22
C SER A 98 2.30 3.87 12.61
N GLU A 99 1.51 4.48 11.74
CA GLU A 99 0.10 4.79 12.01
C GLU A 99 -0.86 3.68 11.56
N GLY A 100 -0.34 2.61 10.95
CA GLY A 100 -1.15 1.47 10.52
C GLY A 100 -1.90 1.66 9.20
N TRP A 101 -1.45 2.58 8.34
CA TRP A 101 -1.99 2.72 6.98
C TRP A 101 -1.85 1.44 6.14
N ALA A 102 -0.79 0.67 6.41
CA ALA A 102 -0.50 -0.61 5.76
C ALA A 102 -0.88 -1.82 6.65
N SER A 103 -1.84 -1.66 7.56
CA SER A 103 -2.32 -2.77 8.39
C SER A 103 -2.72 -3.96 7.51
N PRO A 104 -2.29 -5.20 7.84
CA PRO A 104 -1.70 -5.62 9.11
C PRO A 104 -0.16 -5.80 9.09
N LEU A 105 0.57 -5.15 8.18
CA LEU A 105 2.04 -5.22 8.18
C LEU A 105 2.61 -4.76 9.53
N LYS A 106 3.63 -5.48 10.01
CA LYS A 106 4.30 -5.23 11.29
C LYS A 106 5.60 -4.40 11.14
N GLY A 107 5.95 -4.03 9.91
CA GLY A 107 7.14 -3.26 9.58
C GLY A 107 7.44 -3.30 8.08
N PHE A 108 8.71 -3.08 7.73
CA PHE A 108 9.15 -3.22 6.34
C PHE A 108 9.05 -4.68 5.90
N MET A 109 8.57 -4.90 4.68
CA MET A 109 8.25 -6.23 4.16
C MET A 109 9.45 -7.17 4.23
N ARG A 110 9.22 -8.37 4.75
CA ARG A 110 10.09 -9.53 4.57
C ARG A 110 10.02 -10.06 3.13
N GLU A 111 10.93 -10.96 2.75
CA GLU A 111 10.97 -11.46 1.37
C GLU A 111 9.63 -12.09 0.96
N SER A 112 8.99 -12.85 1.85
CA SER A 112 7.70 -13.47 1.58
C SER A 112 6.59 -12.45 1.29
N GLU A 113 6.52 -11.36 2.06
CA GLU A 113 5.50 -10.31 1.88
C GLU A 113 5.78 -9.49 0.62
N PHE A 114 7.05 -9.21 0.34
CA PHE A 114 7.51 -8.54 -0.87
C PHE A 114 7.15 -9.33 -2.14
N LEU A 115 7.44 -10.63 -2.16
CA LEU A 115 7.10 -11.50 -3.29
C LEU A 115 5.58 -11.60 -3.48
N GLN A 116 4.81 -11.78 -2.40
CA GLN A 116 3.35 -11.82 -2.49
C GLN A 116 2.78 -10.50 -3.03
N THR A 117 3.30 -9.37 -2.57
CA THR A 117 2.94 -8.03 -3.05
C THR A 117 3.22 -7.90 -4.56
N LEU A 118 4.43 -8.24 -5.01
CA LEU A 118 4.82 -8.12 -6.41
C LEU A 118 4.02 -9.04 -7.34
N HIS A 119 3.73 -10.27 -6.93
CA HIS A 119 3.11 -11.27 -7.80
C HIS A 119 1.58 -11.29 -7.72
N PHE A 120 1.01 -10.98 -6.56
CA PHE A 120 -0.41 -11.19 -6.27
C PHE A 120 -1.14 -9.93 -5.81
N ASN A 121 -0.43 -8.81 -5.65
CA ASN A 121 -1.01 -7.54 -5.21
C ASN A 121 -1.76 -7.71 -3.87
N SER A 122 -1.30 -8.64 -3.04
CA SER A 122 -1.94 -9.05 -1.81
C SER A 122 -0.96 -9.75 -0.88
N THR A 123 -1.31 -9.84 0.40
CA THR A 123 -0.61 -10.65 1.39
C THR A 123 -1.57 -11.61 2.09
N ARG A 124 -1.08 -12.81 2.41
CA ARG A 124 -1.82 -13.82 3.16
C ARG A 124 -1.56 -13.67 4.67
N LEU A 125 -2.63 -13.66 5.45
CA LEU A 125 -2.59 -13.63 6.91
C LEU A 125 -2.45 -15.04 7.50
N GLU A 126 -2.07 -15.11 8.78
CA GLU A 126 -1.89 -16.38 9.51
C GLU A 126 -3.15 -17.26 9.53
N ASN A 127 -4.34 -16.65 9.53
CA ASN A 127 -5.63 -17.35 9.47
C ASN A 127 -6.00 -17.83 8.04
N GLY A 128 -5.13 -17.61 7.06
CA GLY A 128 -5.33 -17.97 5.65
C GLY A 128 -6.14 -16.98 4.82
N SER A 129 -6.70 -15.91 5.40
CA SER A 129 -7.36 -14.85 4.63
C SER A 129 -6.33 -14.00 3.86
N VAL A 130 -6.80 -13.27 2.86
CA VAL A 130 -5.95 -12.44 1.99
C VAL A 130 -6.41 -10.99 2.09
N VAL A 131 -5.45 -10.07 2.18
CA VAL A 131 -5.68 -8.62 2.20
C VAL A 131 -4.99 -7.97 1.01
N ASN A 132 -5.50 -6.81 0.57
CA ASN A 132 -4.90 -6.10 -0.55
C ASN A 132 -3.57 -5.46 -0.13
N MET A 133 -2.54 -5.63 -0.95
CA MET A 133 -1.21 -5.04 -0.73
C MET A 133 -0.48 -5.01 -2.06
N SER A 134 -0.65 -3.93 -2.81
CA SER A 134 -0.21 -3.86 -4.22
C SER A 134 1.10 -3.13 -4.45
N VAL A 135 1.67 -2.50 -3.40
CA VAL A 135 2.90 -1.70 -3.51
C VAL A 135 3.95 -2.17 -2.50
N PRO A 136 5.19 -2.45 -2.92
CA PRO A 136 6.25 -2.83 -1.98
C PRO A 136 6.60 -1.72 -0.99
N ILE A 137 6.44 -2.01 0.31
CA ILE A 137 6.88 -1.14 1.41
C ILE A 137 8.15 -1.75 2.01
N VAL A 138 9.30 -1.32 1.49
CA VAL A 138 10.61 -1.94 1.75
C VAL A 138 11.66 -0.88 2.05
N LEU A 139 12.66 -1.24 2.83
CA LEU A 139 13.84 -0.41 3.11
C LEU A 139 15.04 -1.00 2.36
N ALA A 140 15.73 -0.20 1.56
CA ALA A 140 16.91 -0.63 0.81
C ALA A 140 18.20 -0.29 1.55
N ILE A 141 19.18 -1.20 1.50
CA ILE A 141 20.52 -1.01 2.08
C ILE A 141 21.61 -1.43 1.10
N ASP A 142 22.76 -0.77 1.16
CA ASP A 142 23.92 -1.09 0.34
C ASP A 142 24.76 -2.24 0.94
N ASP A 143 25.78 -2.68 0.19
CA ASP A 143 26.68 -3.76 0.61
C ASP A 143 27.49 -3.39 1.88
N PHE A 144 27.82 -2.12 2.06
CA PHE A 144 28.56 -1.64 3.23
C PHE A 144 27.70 -1.73 4.49
N GLN A 145 26.46 -1.23 4.43
CA GLN A 145 25.47 -1.31 5.50
C GLN A 145 25.17 -2.76 5.85
N LYS A 146 24.94 -3.63 4.84
CA LYS A 146 24.73 -5.06 5.08
C LYS A 146 25.91 -5.68 5.85
N ASN A 147 27.14 -5.36 5.48
CA ASN A 147 28.33 -5.87 6.15
C ASN A 147 28.48 -5.31 7.58
N GLN A 148 28.14 -4.04 7.81
CA GLN A 148 28.14 -3.44 9.14
C GLN A 148 27.10 -4.05 10.08
N ILE A 149 25.92 -4.39 9.55
CA ILE A 149 24.86 -5.08 10.32
C ILE A 149 25.32 -6.49 10.71
N GLY A 150 26.03 -7.18 9.82
CA GLY A 150 26.61 -8.49 10.08
C GLY A 150 25.56 -9.52 10.52
N GLY A 151 25.81 -10.18 11.65
CA GLY A 151 24.88 -11.16 12.24
C GLY A 151 23.88 -10.57 13.24
N SER A 152 23.76 -9.25 13.34
CA SER A 152 22.79 -8.62 14.25
C SER A 152 21.35 -8.96 13.83
N SER A 153 20.47 -9.22 14.80
CA SER A 153 19.03 -9.36 14.56
C SER A 153 18.29 -8.03 14.58
N ARG A 154 18.97 -6.91 14.88
CA ARG A 154 18.35 -5.59 15.08
C ARG A 154 19.21 -4.46 14.56
N VAL A 155 18.54 -3.41 14.10
CA VAL A 155 19.17 -2.16 13.64
C VAL A 155 18.37 -0.96 14.11
N THR A 156 19.05 0.16 14.31
CA THR A 156 18.41 1.46 14.57
C THR A 156 18.26 2.21 13.26
N LEU A 157 17.07 2.75 13.01
CA LEU A 157 16.81 3.66 11.91
C LEU A 157 16.95 5.09 12.42
N VAL A 158 17.80 5.89 11.77
CA VAL A 158 18.10 7.26 12.19
C VAL A 158 17.78 8.28 11.11
N ASP A 159 17.47 9.51 11.52
CA ASP A 159 17.22 10.64 10.61
C ASP A 159 18.52 11.21 9.99
N ASP A 160 18.40 12.34 9.31
CA ASP A 160 19.53 13.01 8.67
C ASP A 160 20.57 13.57 9.67
N LYS A 161 20.16 13.78 10.92
CA LYS A 161 20.93 14.30 12.07
C LYS A 161 21.37 13.20 13.04
N ASN A 162 21.20 11.92 12.68
CA ASN A 162 21.49 10.75 13.50
C ASN A 162 20.61 10.62 14.76
N ASN A 163 19.43 11.24 14.79
CA ASN A 163 18.46 11.00 15.85
C ASN A 163 17.77 9.65 15.59
N PRO A 164 17.66 8.77 16.60
CA PRO A 164 16.90 7.52 16.49
C PRO A 164 15.42 7.79 16.20
N ILE A 165 14.90 7.22 15.11
CA ILE A 165 13.48 7.25 14.75
C ILE A 165 12.79 5.95 15.16
N ALA A 166 13.43 4.81 14.87
CA ALA A 166 12.83 3.50 15.06
C ALA A 166 13.89 2.42 15.27
N ILE A 167 13.47 1.25 15.75
CA ILE A 167 14.24 0.02 15.73
C ILE A 167 13.55 -0.95 14.77
N LEU A 168 14.32 -1.62 13.92
CA LEU A 168 13.84 -2.75 13.13
C LEU A 168 14.36 -4.04 13.77
N ASN A 169 13.42 -4.88 14.21
CA ASN A 169 13.68 -6.12 14.94
C ASN A 169 13.57 -7.35 14.04
N ASP A 170 14.21 -8.43 14.50
CA ASP A 170 14.20 -9.75 13.89
C ASP A 170 14.45 -9.71 12.38
N ILE A 171 15.45 -8.92 11.98
CA ILE A 171 15.62 -8.50 10.58
C ILE A 171 15.90 -9.67 9.62
N GLU A 172 15.49 -9.48 8.37
CA GLU A 172 15.80 -10.37 7.25
C GLU A 172 16.33 -9.52 6.08
N ILE A 173 17.52 -9.87 5.59
CA ILE A 173 18.16 -9.15 4.47
C ILE A 173 18.14 -10.04 3.22
N TYR A 174 17.51 -9.56 2.15
CA TYR A 174 17.30 -10.29 0.90
C TYR A 174 17.60 -9.42 -0.34
N LYS A 175 17.66 -10.02 -1.53
CA LYS A 175 18.12 -9.33 -2.74
C LYS A 175 17.09 -8.30 -3.24
N HIS A 176 17.58 -7.14 -3.66
CA HIS A 176 16.77 -6.12 -4.33
C HIS A 176 16.86 -6.29 -5.85
N ASN A 177 16.04 -7.16 -6.43
CA ASN A 177 15.93 -7.30 -7.90
C ASN A 177 15.21 -6.09 -8.50
N LYS A 178 15.92 -4.96 -8.62
CA LYS A 178 15.37 -3.63 -8.98
C LYS A 178 14.57 -3.64 -10.28
N GLU A 179 15.13 -4.20 -11.35
CA GLU A 179 14.46 -4.24 -12.66
C GLU A 179 13.12 -5.00 -12.58
N GLU A 180 13.10 -6.17 -11.94
CA GLU A 180 11.88 -6.95 -11.73
C GLU A 180 10.86 -6.19 -10.88
N ARG A 181 11.32 -5.58 -9.77
CA ARG A 181 10.46 -4.77 -8.89
C ARG A 181 9.79 -3.64 -9.69
N ILE A 182 10.57 -2.91 -10.49
CA ILE A 182 10.08 -1.80 -11.31
C ILE A 182 9.09 -2.33 -12.36
N ALA A 183 9.46 -3.37 -13.10
CA ALA A 183 8.62 -3.96 -14.14
C ALA A 183 7.25 -4.39 -13.60
N ARG A 184 7.21 -5.06 -12.44
CA ARG A 184 5.97 -5.58 -11.85
C ARG A 184 5.11 -4.52 -11.20
N THR A 185 5.72 -3.47 -10.64
CA THR A 185 4.99 -2.40 -9.95
C THR A 185 4.47 -1.34 -10.94
N TRP A 186 5.26 -0.98 -11.96
CA TRP A 186 4.91 0.06 -12.93
C TRP A 186 4.41 -0.48 -14.27
N GLY A 187 4.59 -1.77 -14.58
CA GLY A 187 4.28 -2.35 -15.89
C GLY A 187 5.27 -1.92 -17.00
N THR A 188 6.39 -1.31 -16.63
CA THR A 188 7.45 -0.83 -17.54
C THR A 188 8.77 -0.72 -16.77
N THR A 189 9.89 -0.72 -17.48
CA THR A 189 11.26 -0.49 -16.93
C THR A 189 11.93 0.73 -17.55
N VAL A 190 11.15 1.61 -18.18
CA VAL A 190 11.68 2.83 -18.81
C VAL A 190 12.39 3.71 -17.79
N LEU A 191 13.50 4.31 -18.20
CA LEU A 191 14.19 5.34 -17.42
C LEU A 191 13.34 6.62 -17.36
N GLY A 192 13.52 7.44 -16.33
CA GLY A 192 12.75 8.68 -16.19
C GLY A 192 11.43 8.52 -15.42
N LEU A 193 11.19 7.36 -14.79
CA LEU A 193 10.08 7.17 -13.85
C LEU A 193 10.45 7.89 -12.55
N PRO A 194 9.79 9.02 -12.17
CA PRO A 194 10.32 9.90 -11.13
C PRO A 194 10.59 9.19 -9.80
N TYR A 195 9.67 8.31 -9.37
CA TYR A 195 9.83 7.57 -8.12
C TYR A 195 10.91 6.46 -8.22
N ALA A 196 11.00 5.77 -9.36
CA ALA A 196 12.01 4.72 -9.53
C ALA A 196 13.42 5.32 -9.56
N ASP A 197 13.59 6.45 -10.24
CA ASP A 197 14.86 7.19 -10.31
C ASP A 197 15.28 7.69 -8.92
N GLU A 198 14.34 8.22 -8.15
CA GLU A 198 14.58 8.79 -6.81
C GLU A 198 14.89 7.73 -5.75
N ALA A 199 14.14 6.61 -5.72
CA ALA A 199 14.11 5.69 -4.58
C ALA A 199 14.49 4.23 -4.90
N ILE A 200 14.70 3.86 -6.16
CA ILE A 200 14.91 2.44 -6.53
C ILE A 200 16.22 2.23 -7.31
N ILE A 201 16.44 2.95 -8.40
CA ILE A 201 17.54 2.69 -9.35
C ILE A 201 18.89 2.81 -8.64
N ASN A 202 19.10 3.93 -7.93
CA ASN A 202 20.34 4.24 -7.22
C ASN A 202 20.36 3.75 -5.77
N ALA A 203 19.30 3.08 -5.31
CA ALA A 203 19.23 2.52 -3.96
C ALA A 203 20.20 1.34 -3.78
N GLY A 204 20.31 0.81 -2.57
CA GLY A 204 21.10 -0.39 -2.30
C GLY A 204 20.60 -1.65 -3.03
N ASN A 205 21.48 -2.64 -3.16
CA ASN A 205 21.20 -3.92 -3.82
C ASN A 205 20.53 -4.96 -2.89
N TRP A 206 20.27 -4.57 -1.64
CA TRP A 206 19.61 -5.40 -0.65
C TRP A 206 18.36 -4.68 -0.11
N LEU A 207 17.37 -5.47 0.27
CA LEU A 207 16.24 -5.03 1.05
C LEU A 207 16.35 -5.61 2.46
N ILE A 208 15.88 -4.86 3.45
CA ILE A 208 15.82 -5.29 4.85
C ILE A 208 14.36 -5.21 5.33
N GLY A 209 13.82 -6.36 5.70
CA GLY A 209 12.49 -6.51 6.31
C GLY A 209 12.60 -6.81 7.80
N GLY A 210 11.55 -6.54 8.57
CA GLY A 210 11.56 -6.77 10.00
C GLY A 210 10.36 -6.16 10.73
N ASP A 211 10.29 -6.42 12.03
CA ASP A 211 9.26 -5.88 12.92
C ASP A 211 9.67 -4.49 13.41
N LEU A 212 8.90 -3.47 13.05
CA LEU A 212 9.24 -2.07 13.25
C LEU A 212 8.68 -1.56 14.59
N GLU A 213 9.53 -0.93 15.39
CA GLU A 213 9.16 -0.21 16.61
C GLU A 213 9.54 1.27 16.45
N VAL A 214 8.55 2.15 16.30
CA VAL A 214 8.76 3.58 16.08
C VAL A 214 8.75 4.32 17.42
N ILE A 215 9.82 5.07 17.70
CA ILE A 215 10.08 5.65 19.03
C ILE A 215 9.10 6.80 19.34
N GLU A 216 8.80 7.62 18.35
CA GLU A 216 7.88 8.76 18.48
C GLU A 216 7.00 8.89 17.23
N PRO A 217 5.77 9.42 17.36
CA PRO A 217 4.97 9.80 16.21
C PRO A 217 5.73 10.76 15.29
N ILE A 218 5.74 10.48 13.99
CA ILE A 218 6.49 11.30 13.03
C ILE A 218 5.85 12.69 12.90
N LYS A 219 6.68 13.72 13.02
CA LYS A 219 6.30 15.13 12.79
C LYS A 219 7.26 15.77 11.81
N TYR A 220 6.72 16.57 10.89
CA TYR A 220 7.51 17.23 9.85
C TYR A 220 7.84 18.68 10.20
N ASN A 221 7.12 19.27 11.15
CA ASN A 221 7.31 20.63 11.64
C ASN A 221 7.28 21.68 10.52
N ASP A 222 6.45 21.46 9.50
CA ASP A 222 6.29 22.29 8.30
C ASP A 222 5.02 23.17 8.35
N GLY A 223 4.36 23.24 9.50
CA GLY A 223 3.09 23.95 9.70
C GLY A 223 1.85 23.18 9.22
N LEU A 224 2.01 21.96 8.69
CA LEU A 224 0.91 21.13 8.19
C LEU A 224 0.60 19.91 9.05
N ASP A 225 1.36 19.65 10.13
CA ASP A 225 1.17 18.46 10.98
C ASP A 225 -0.24 18.35 11.57
N ARG A 226 -0.93 19.47 11.80
CA ARG A 226 -2.34 19.49 12.25
C ARG A 226 -3.33 18.86 11.27
N PHE A 227 -2.93 18.72 10.00
CA PHE A 227 -3.74 18.07 8.97
C PHE A 227 -3.36 16.59 8.80
N ARG A 228 -2.22 16.14 9.33
CA ARG A 228 -1.76 14.74 9.26
C ARG A 228 -2.44 13.94 10.36
N LEU A 229 -3.66 13.50 10.10
CA LEU A 229 -4.43 12.68 11.03
C LEU A 229 -4.19 11.21 10.70
N SER A 230 -3.86 10.43 11.72
CA SER A 230 -3.73 8.98 11.63
C SER A 230 -5.06 8.30 11.29
N PRO A 231 -5.06 7.03 10.84
CA PRO A 231 -6.29 6.26 10.63
C PRO A 231 -7.15 6.16 11.89
N ALA A 232 -6.53 6.12 13.07
CA ALA A 232 -7.23 6.11 14.36
C ALA A 232 -7.95 7.44 14.60
N GLU A 233 -7.25 8.56 14.48
CA GLU A 233 -7.84 9.90 14.65
C GLU A 233 -8.94 10.20 13.62
N LEU A 234 -8.77 9.72 12.38
CA LEU A 234 -9.80 9.80 11.35
C LEU A 234 -11.07 9.04 11.73
N ARG A 235 -10.92 7.81 12.24
CA ARG A 235 -12.06 7.00 12.69
C ARG A 235 -12.78 7.65 13.88
N ASP A 236 -12.03 8.23 14.80
CA ASP A 236 -12.58 9.01 15.91
C ASP A 236 -13.34 10.23 15.40
N GLU A 237 -12.80 10.95 14.42
CA GLU A 237 -13.46 12.11 13.81
C GLU A 237 -14.76 11.75 13.08
N PHE A 238 -14.78 10.63 12.33
CA PHE A 238 -16.00 10.15 11.69
C PHE A 238 -17.06 9.72 12.70
N THR A 239 -16.64 9.05 13.78
CA THR A 239 -17.52 8.66 14.88
C THR A 239 -18.10 9.89 15.58
N ARG A 240 -17.26 10.87 15.90
CA ARG A 240 -17.65 12.16 16.50
C ARG A 240 -18.63 12.95 15.63
N ARG A 241 -18.51 12.83 14.30
CA ARG A 241 -19.45 13.42 13.33
C ARG A 241 -20.72 12.62 13.14
N ASN A 242 -20.88 11.47 13.79
CA ASN A 242 -21.98 10.52 13.55
C ASN A 242 -22.13 10.19 12.05
N ALA A 243 -21.01 9.98 11.36
CA ALA A 243 -21.02 9.61 9.95
C ALA A 243 -21.62 8.21 9.78
N ASP A 244 -22.62 8.08 8.92
CA ASP A 244 -23.20 6.77 8.56
C ASP A 244 -22.69 6.24 7.22
N ALA A 245 -21.96 7.07 6.48
CA ALA A 245 -21.09 6.70 5.37
C ALA A 245 -19.90 7.66 5.31
N VAL A 246 -18.73 7.15 4.92
CA VAL A 246 -17.55 7.95 4.61
C VAL A 246 -17.15 7.64 3.17
N PHE A 247 -16.92 8.68 2.38
CA PHE A 247 -16.41 8.54 1.02
C PHE A 247 -15.12 9.35 0.87
N ALA A 248 -14.06 8.67 0.42
CA ALA A 248 -12.74 9.26 0.30
C ALA A 248 -12.48 9.77 -1.11
N PHE A 249 -11.83 10.93 -1.22
CA PHE A 249 -11.34 11.48 -2.48
C PHE A 249 -9.84 11.71 -2.36
N GLN A 250 -9.07 10.76 -2.92
CA GLN A 250 -7.62 10.85 -3.02
C GLN A 250 -7.24 11.85 -4.11
N LEU A 251 -6.28 12.73 -3.83
CA LEU A 251 -5.78 13.70 -4.81
C LEU A 251 -4.31 14.04 -4.59
N ARG A 252 -3.62 14.40 -5.68
CA ARG A 252 -2.28 15.01 -5.65
C ARG A 252 -2.21 16.37 -6.33
N ASN A 253 -3.31 16.80 -6.95
CA ASN A 253 -3.41 18.02 -7.74
C ASN A 253 -4.38 19.02 -7.08
N PRO A 254 -4.32 20.32 -7.43
CA PRO A 254 -5.35 21.28 -7.01
C PRO A 254 -6.78 20.84 -7.40
N VAL A 255 -7.75 21.19 -6.56
CA VAL A 255 -9.16 20.89 -6.82
C VAL A 255 -9.71 21.86 -7.86
N HIS A 256 -10.27 21.31 -8.94
CA HIS A 256 -11.06 22.03 -9.93
C HIS A 256 -12.50 21.50 -9.96
N ASN A 257 -13.39 22.16 -10.72
CA ASN A 257 -14.82 21.83 -10.73
C ASN A 257 -15.15 20.40 -11.17
N GLY A 258 -14.33 19.80 -12.05
CA GLY A 258 -14.43 18.36 -12.34
C GLY A 258 -14.31 17.45 -11.10
N HIS A 259 -13.35 17.71 -10.20
CA HIS A 259 -13.25 17.00 -8.92
C HIS A 259 -14.46 17.30 -8.02
N ALA A 260 -14.88 18.58 -7.96
CA ALA A 260 -16.04 18.99 -7.17
C ALA A 260 -17.33 18.32 -7.64
N LEU A 261 -17.51 18.12 -8.94
CA LEU A 261 -18.64 17.39 -9.51
C LEU A 261 -18.67 15.94 -9.03
N LEU A 262 -17.54 15.23 -9.05
CA LEU A 262 -17.47 13.84 -8.57
C LEU A 262 -17.80 13.76 -7.07
N MET A 263 -17.27 14.67 -6.26
CA MET A 263 -17.52 14.71 -4.82
C MET A 263 -19.00 15.02 -4.49
N THR A 264 -19.58 16.01 -5.18
CA THR A 264 -20.99 16.40 -4.97
C THR A 264 -21.96 15.34 -5.50
N ASP A 265 -21.68 14.73 -6.66
CA ASP A 265 -22.50 13.64 -7.20
C ASP A 265 -22.43 12.39 -6.33
N THR A 266 -21.26 12.04 -5.80
CA THR A 266 -21.10 10.93 -4.84
C THR A 266 -21.93 11.16 -3.58
N ARG A 267 -21.88 12.38 -3.03
CA ARG A 267 -22.73 12.75 -1.88
C ARG A 267 -24.21 12.59 -2.21
N ARG A 268 -24.66 13.09 -3.37
CA ARG A 268 -26.05 12.98 -3.83
C ARG A 268 -26.49 11.50 -3.91
N ARG A 269 -25.69 10.64 -4.52
CA ARG A 269 -25.98 9.20 -4.64
C ARG A 269 -26.08 8.52 -3.27
N LEU A 270 -25.20 8.84 -2.32
CA LEU A 270 -25.26 8.28 -0.96
C LEU A 270 -26.56 8.70 -0.25
N LEU A 271 -26.99 9.94 -0.41
CA LEU A 271 -28.28 10.40 0.13
C LEU A 271 -29.47 9.65 -0.52
N GLU A 272 -29.43 9.44 -1.84
CA GLU A 272 -30.44 8.66 -2.58
C GLU A 272 -30.49 7.19 -2.15
N MET A 273 -29.34 6.60 -1.80
CA MET A 273 -29.26 5.24 -1.24
C MET A 273 -29.86 5.13 0.17
N GLY A 274 -30.03 6.26 0.86
CA GLY A 274 -30.69 6.36 2.16
C GLY A 274 -29.77 6.70 3.34
N TYR A 275 -28.47 6.89 3.11
CA TYR A 275 -27.57 7.46 4.11
C TYR A 275 -28.03 8.89 4.47
N LYS A 276 -27.91 9.27 5.73
CA LYS A 276 -28.38 10.53 6.30
C LYS A 276 -27.26 11.52 6.53
N ASN A 277 -26.05 11.03 6.80
CA ASN A 277 -24.90 11.86 7.11
C ASN A 277 -23.63 11.34 6.42
N PRO A 278 -23.58 11.29 5.08
CA PRO A 278 -22.37 10.94 4.38
C PRO A 278 -21.29 12.01 4.61
N VAL A 279 -20.09 11.63 4.98
CA VAL A 279 -18.95 12.54 5.22
C VAL A 279 -17.89 12.34 4.13
N LEU A 280 -17.46 13.45 3.52
CA LEU A 280 -16.33 13.46 2.61
C LEU A 280 -15.02 13.43 3.41
N LEU A 281 -14.15 12.49 3.10
CA LEU A 281 -12.74 12.56 3.42
C LEU A 281 -11.98 13.10 2.20
N LEU A 282 -11.66 14.39 2.22
CA LEU A 282 -10.80 14.99 1.19
C LEU A 282 -9.34 14.76 1.58
N HIS A 283 -8.63 13.95 0.79
CA HIS A 283 -7.40 13.29 1.24
C HIS A 283 -6.18 13.59 0.33
N PRO A 284 -5.63 14.82 0.36
CA PRO A 284 -4.45 15.12 -0.42
C PRO A 284 -3.23 14.31 0.02
N LEU A 285 -2.50 13.72 -0.93
CA LEU A 285 -1.22 13.06 -0.66
C LEU A 285 -0.18 14.08 -0.21
N GLY A 286 0.48 13.80 0.92
CA GLY A 286 1.50 14.64 1.55
C GLY A 286 2.93 14.11 1.43
N GLY A 287 3.12 12.85 1.02
CA GLY A 287 4.42 12.25 0.73
C GLY A 287 5.10 12.81 -0.53
N TYR A 288 6.15 12.13 -0.99
CA TYR A 288 6.89 12.49 -2.21
C TYR A 288 5.95 12.67 -3.42
N THR A 289 6.16 13.78 -4.13
CA THR A 289 5.57 14.07 -5.44
C THR A 289 6.67 14.47 -6.41
N LYS A 290 6.47 14.19 -7.70
CA LYS A 290 7.42 14.57 -8.75
C LYS A 290 7.59 16.08 -8.84
N ALA A 291 8.71 16.53 -9.39
CA ALA A 291 9.15 17.93 -9.32
C ALA A 291 8.21 18.96 -9.97
N ASP A 292 7.43 18.55 -10.98
CA ASP A 292 6.48 19.42 -11.68
C ASP A 292 5.07 19.45 -11.06
N ASP A 293 4.83 18.70 -9.98
CA ASP A 293 3.57 18.77 -9.22
C ASP A 293 3.54 20.02 -8.31
N VAL A 294 2.34 20.55 -8.08
CA VAL A 294 2.14 21.70 -7.17
C VAL A 294 2.54 21.28 -5.74
N PRO A 295 3.43 22.02 -5.05
CA PRO A 295 3.87 21.68 -3.71
C PRO A 295 2.72 21.58 -2.70
N LEU A 296 2.88 20.72 -1.69
CA LEU A 296 1.85 20.39 -0.70
C LEU A 296 1.23 21.62 -0.03
N HIS A 297 2.06 22.56 0.44
CA HIS A 297 1.59 23.75 1.15
C HIS A 297 0.69 24.63 0.26
N TRP A 298 1.01 24.77 -1.03
CA TRP A 298 0.16 25.47 -1.99
C TRP A 298 -1.16 24.71 -2.22
N ARG A 299 -1.11 23.38 -2.36
CA ARG A 299 -2.32 22.56 -2.50
C ARG A 299 -3.26 22.72 -1.31
N ILE A 300 -2.74 22.65 -0.09
CA ILE A 300 -3.53 22.87 1.13
C ILE A 300 -4.09 24.29 1.21
N MET A 301 -3.28 25.31 0.87
CA MET A 301 -3.77 26.69 0.88
C MET A 301 -4.92 26.91 -0.12
N LEU A 302 -4.85 26.29 -1.31
CA LEU A 302 -5.92 26.35 -2.31
C LEU A 302 -7.20 25.66 -1.83
N LEU A 303 -7.11 24.64 -0.97
CA LEU A 303 -8.26 24.01 -0.32
C LEU A 303 -8.88 24.89 0.78
N GLY A 304 -8.06 25.69 1.47
CA GLY A 304 -8.49 26.59 2.55
C GLY A 304 -9.11 27.91 2.10
N GLY A 305 -9.24 28.15 0.79
CA GLY A 305 -9.86 29.37 0.26
C GLY A 305 -11.33 29.52 0.68
N PRO A 306 -11.88 30.75 0.72
CA PRO A 306 -13.20 31.07 1.28
C PRO A 306 -14.40 30.33 0.64
N GLY A 307 -14.20 29.60 -0.47
CA GLY A 307 -15.23 28.80 -1.14
C GLY A 307 -15.39 27.35 -0.62
N LEU A 308 -14.41 26.78 0.10
CA LEU A 308 -14.44 25.36 0.53
C LEU A 308 -14.75 25.14 2.03
N ASN A 309 -14.95 26.22 2.81
CA ASN A 309 -15.30 26.18 4.24
C ASN A 309 -16.64 25.47 4.59
N ARG A 310 -17.30 24.82 3.62
CA ARG A 310 -18.55 24.07 3.81
C ARG A 310 -18.40 22.56 3.67
N THR A 311 -17.22 22.04 3.34
CA THR A 311 -17.03 20.60 3.03
C THR A 311 -15.90 19.95 3.84
N GLY A 312 -16.12 19.77 5.14
CA GLY A 312 -15.27 18.92 6.00
C GLY A 312 -13.81 19.38 6.16
N PRO A 313 -13.06 18.80 7.12
CA PRO A 313 -11.64 19.06 7.26
C PRO A 313 -10.90 18.33 6.13
N ALA A 314 -10.01 19.04 5.42
CA ALA A 314 -9.01 18.38 4.59
C ALA A 314 -8.02 17.65 5.49
N VAL A 315 -7.69 16.40 5.17
CA VAL A 315 -6.76 15.56 5.95
C VAL A 315 -5.64 15.09 5.05
N LEU A 316 -4.41 15.13 5.56
CA LEU A 316 -3.19 14.70 4.89
C LEU A 316 -2.75 13.32 5.36
N THR A 317 -2.16 12.58 4.43
CA THR A 317 -1.34 11.38 4.68
C THR A 317 -0.02 11.46 3.97
#